data_AF-A0AAN0NAL1-F1
#
_entry.id   AF-A0AAN0NAL1-F1
#
_cell.length_a   1.000
_cell.length_b   1.000
_cell.length_c   1.000
_cell.angle_alpha   90.00
_cell.angle_beta   90.00
_cell.angle_gamma   90.00
#
_symmetry.space_group_name_H-M   'P 1'
#
loop_
_entity.id
_entity.type
_entity.pdbx_description
1 polymer ?
#
loop_
_entity_poly.entity_id
_entity_poly.type
_entity_poly.pdbx_seq_one_letter_code
_entity_poly.pdbx_strand_id
1 'polypeptide(L)'
;MTPTNQRIGQLKLEQTNVLRAIIGDSEATTVNTIYGPSYIAKEQARALSHYVQNDSRLSFKSGFFRENSIADHLKDFPIYANIFENSIIYEFDTFEQLREFDAAYQDDSQSRIISIICDVYNITPLEISDIQTLKKGMTNDSFLFTVRNKRFVFVMPGRGTDALINRKEEGDVYTQIDTLRIADSLYYFNPDTGYKISRFYDGAKPITYDDYPTPSESYATYIQVIFMLIMNLY
;
A
#
# COMPACT_ATOMS: atom_id res chain seq x y z
N MET A 1 3.73 -25.37 2.17
CA MET A 1 2.48 -25.54 1.40
C MET A 1 2.62 -24.67 0.16
N THR A 2 2.73 -25.30 -1.01
CA THR A 2 2.85 -24.61 -2.30
C THR A 2 1.51 -23.94 -2.63
N PRO A 3 1.46 -22.66 -3.03
CA PRO A 3 0.19 -22.07 -3.44
C PRO A 3 -0.30 -22.78 -4.69
N THR A 4 -1.45 -23.44 -4.57
CA THR A 4 -2.14 -24.08 -5.68
C THR A 4 -2.70 -22.99 -6.57
N ASN A 5 -1.93 -22.52 -7.56
CA ASN A 5 -2.45 -21.67 -8.63
C ASN A 5 -3.43 -22.50 -9.45
N GLN A 6 -4.70 -22.46 -9.06
CA GLN A 6 -5.79 -23.07 -9.79
C GLN A 6 -5.86 -22.42 -11.18
N ARG A 7 -5.78 -23.24 -12.22
CA ARG A 7 -5.75 -22.78 -13.61
C ARG A 7 -7.17 -22.30 -13.98
N ILE A 8 -7.36 -20.98 -13.99
CA ILE A 8 -8.67 -20.33 -14.18
C ILE A 8 -8.65 -19.58 -15.51
N GLY A 9 -9.11 -20.24 -16.59
CA GLY A 9 -9.27 -19.65 -17.94
C GLY A 9 -8.10 -19.84 -18.91
N GLN A 10 -8.41 -19.90 -20.22
CA GLN A 10 -7.43 -20.02 -21.32
C GLN A 10 -7.40 -18.72 -22.14
N LEU A 11 -6.25 -18.04 -22.16
CA LEU A 11 -5.91 -17.10 -23.23
C LEU A 11 -5.57 -17.93 -24.47
N LYS A 12 -6.31 -17.76 -25.56
CA LYS A 12 -6.00 -18.44 -26.81
C LYS A 12 -5.08 -17.55 -27.63
N LEU A 13 -3.83 -17.97 -27.75
CA LEU A 13 -2.85 -17.39 -28.67
C LEU A 13 -3.29 -17.72 -30.10
N GLU A 14 -3.66 -16.70 -30.88
CA GLU A 14 -3.84 -16.85 -32.32
C GLU A 14 -2.68 -16.15 -33.03
N GLN A 15 -1.67 -16.94 -33.40
CA GLN A 15 -0.39 -16.46 -33.95
C GLN A 15 0.38 -15.57 -32.95
N THR A 16 1.67 -15.36 -33.19
CA THR A 16 2.69 -14.92 -32.21
C THR A 16 2.41 -13.63 -31.42
N ASN A 17 1.34 -12.88 -31.72
CA ASN A 17 1.11 -11.53 -31.20
C ASN A 17 -0.32 -11.23 -30.74
N VAL A 18 -1.31 -12.13 -30.90
CA VAL A 18 -2.72 -11.81 -30.58
C VAL A 18 -3.21 -12.66 -29.41
N LEU A 19 -3.50 -12.00 -28.27
CA LEU A 19 -4.23 -12.61 -27.17
C LEU A 19 -5.73 -12.31 -27.36
N ARG A 20 -6.53 -13.35 -27.59
CA ARG A 20 -7.99 -13.26 -27.50
C ARG A 20 -8.41 -13.67 -26.09
N ALA A 21 -8.94 -12.73 -25.33
CA ALA A 21 -9.53 -13.00 -24.02
C ALA A 21 -10.92 -13.66 -24.21
N ILE A 22 -11.04 -14.93 -23.85
CA ILE A 22 -12.36 -15.59 -23.74
C ILE A 22 -12.86 -15.32 -22.33
N ILE A 23 -14.01 -14.63 -22.21
CA ILE A 23 -14.59 -14.25 -20.92
C ILE A 23 -15.87 -15.04 -20.69
N GLY A 24 -15.77 -16.06 -19.83
CA GLY A 24 -16.86 -16.71 -19.11
C GLY A 24 -17.66 -17.80 -19.84
N ASP A 25 -17.98 -18.87 -19.09
CA ASP A 25 -19.30 -19.50 -19.09
C ASP A 25 -19.71 -19.69 -17.61
N SER A 26 -20.72 -18.95 -17.15
CA SER A 26 -21.41 -18.98 -15.84
C SER A 26 -20.72 -18.46 -14.54
N GLU A 27 -21.42 -17.49 -13.93
CA GLU A 27 -21.66 -17.15 -12.50
C GLU A 27 -20.58 -17.00 -11.41
N ALA A 28 -19.28 -17.04 -11.69
CA ALA A 28 -18.29 -16.54 -10.72
C ALA A 28 -17.28 -15.61 -11.38
N THR A 29 -17.34 -14.33 -11.00
CA THR A 29 -16.53 -13.22 -11.47
C THR A 29 -15.05 -13.60 -11.52
N THR A 30 -14.59 -14.02 -12.69
CA THR A 30 -13.21 -14.46 -12.95
C THR A 30 -12.54 -13.38 -13.78
N VAL A 31 -11.64 -12.63 -13.14
CA VAL A 31 -10.89 -11.54 -13.77
C VAL A 31 -9.66 -12.14 -14.46
N ASN A 32 -9.62 -12.06 -15.79
CA ASN A 32 -8.42 -12.38 -16.56
C ASN A 32 -7.35 -11.31 -16.31
N THR A 33 -6.18 -11.70 -15.80
CA THR A 33 -5.06 -10.75 -15.58
C THR A 33 -4.00 -10.93 -16.66
N ILE A 34 -3.57 -9.82 -17.26
CA ILE A 34 -2.48 -9.77 -18.24
C ILE A 34 -1.20 -9.42 -17.47
N TYR A 35 -0.23 -10.33 -17.46
CA TYR A 35 1.07 -10.10 -16.81
C TYR A 35 2.11 -9.69 -17.86
N GLY A 36 2.80 -8.58 -17.62
CA GLY A 36 3.86 -8.05 -18.48
C GLY A 36 3.41 -6.96 -19.47
N PRO A 37 4.36 -6.44 -20.29
CA PRO A 37 4.12 -5.31 -21.19
C PRO A 37 3.11 -5.69 -22.28
N SER A 38 1.93 -5.08 -22.20
CA SER A 38 0.84 -5.27 -23.16
C SER A 38 0.32 -3.93 -23.67
N TYR A 39 -0.26 -3.95 -24.87
CA TYR A 39 -0.75 -2.74 -25.52
C TYR A 39 -1.96 -3.03 -26.41
N ILE A 40 -2.80 -2.01 -26.57
CA ILE A 40 -3.86 -1.98 -27.57
C ILE A 40 -3.36 -1.08 -28.70
N ALA A 41 -3.44 -1.56 -29.94
CA ALA A 41 -3.05 -0.77 -31.09
C ALA A 41 -3.96 0.47 -31.26
N LYS A 42 -3.40 1.54 -31.83
CA LYS A 42 -4.01 2.88 -31.84
C LYS A 42 -5.41 2.92 -32.44
N GLU A 43 -5.68 2.12 -33.47
CA GLU A 43 -6.99 2.07 -34.14
C GLU A 43 -8.05 1.43 -33.24
N GLN A 44 -7.70 0.33 -32.58
CA GLN A 44 -8.55 -0.39 -31.63
C GLN A 44 -8.81 0.47 -30.38
N ALA A 45 -7.79 1.18 -29.89
CA ALA A 45 -7.95 2.11 -28.77
C ALA A 45 -8.92 3.25 -29.09
N ARG A 46 -8.91 3.78 -30.33
CA ARG A 46 -9.88 4.79 -30.78
C ARG A 46 -11.31 4.23 -30.82
N ALA A 47 -11.47 3.03 -31.35
CA ALA A 47 -12.78 2.37 -31.39
C ALA A 47 -13.31 2.11 -29.98
N LEU A 48 -12.51 1.52 -29.09
CA LEU A 48 -12.86 1.30 -27.69
C LEU A 48 -13.24 2.61 -26.99
N SER A 49 -12.46 3.67 -27.19
CA SER A 49 -12.76 4.98 -26.62
C SER A 49 -14.10 5.54 -27.10
N HIS A 50 -14.42 5.37 -28.39
CA HIS A 50 -15.70 5.77 -28.95
C HIS A 50 -16.86 4.99 -28.32
N TYR A 51 -16.73 3.67 -28.11
CA TYR A 51 -17.77 2.87 -27.44
C TYR A 51 -18.01 3.34 -26.01
N VAL A 52 -16.95 3.51 -25.23
CA VAL A 52 -17.06 3.96 -23.83
C VAL A 52 -17.65 5.36 -23.74
N GLN A 53 -17.30 6.28 -24.63
CA GLN A 53 -17.84 7.65 -24.63
C GLN A 53 -19.33 7.71 -24.98
N ASN A 54 -19.82 6.78 -25.81
CA ASN A 54 -21.21 6.73 -26.25
C ASN A 54 -22.06 5.71 -25.46
N ASP A 55 -21.52 5.14 -24.38
CA ASP A 55 -22.24 4.17 -23.56
C ASP A 55 -23.31 4.90 -22.72
N SER A 56 -24.56 4.78 -23.14
CA SER A 56 -25.70 5.41 -22.49
C SER A 56 -25.88 4.97 -21.03
N ARG A 57 -25.36 3.80 -20.64
CA ARG A 57 -25.43 3.29 -19.26
C ARG A 57 -24.62 4.14 -18.28
N LEU A 58 -23.58 4.84 -18.74
CA LEU A 58 -22.78 5.76 -17.92
C LEU A 58 -23.56 7.00 -17.47
N SER A 59 -24.64 7.35 -18.17
CA SER A 59 -25.45 8.52 -17.84
C SER A 59 -26.56 8.26 -16.81
N PHE A 60 -26.87 6.99 -16.50
CA PHE A 60 -28.12 6.63 -15.80
C PHE A 60 -27.99 5.81 -14.50
N LYS A 61 -26.81 5.44 -13.99
CA LYS A 61 -26.73 4.64 -12.75
C LYS A 61 -25.58 4.97 -11.80
N SER A 62 -25.90 5.02 -10.50
CA SER A 62 -24.93 4.79 -9.43
C SER A 62 -24.44 3.34 -9.51
N GLY A 63 -23.16 3.16 -9.85
CA GLY A 63 -22.50 1.84 -9.84
C GLY A 63 -22.12 1.25 -11.21
N PHE A 64 -22.33 1.96 -12.32
CA PHE A 64 -21.77 1.58 -13.63
C PHE A 64 -20.73 2.62 -14.07
N PHE A 65 -19.47 2.20 -14.09
CA PHE A 65 -18.32 3.08 -14.36
C PHE A 65 -17.68 2.78 -15.71
N ARG A 66 -16.75 3.64 -16.14
CA ARG A 66 -16.03 3.47 -17.43
C ARG A 66 -15.31 2.13 -17.49
N GLU A 67 -14.80 1.67 -16.36
CA GLU A 67 -14.13 0.38 -16.18
C GLU A 67 -15.06 -0.79 -16.54
N ASN A 68 -16.36 -0.70 -16.22
CA ASN A 68 -17.35 -1.70 -16.61
C ASN A 68 -17.59 -1.69 -18.13
N SER A 69 -17.75 -0.51 -18.72
CA SER A 69 -17.92 -0.35 -20.18
C SER A 69 -16.69 -0.85 -20.95
N ILE A 70 -15.48 -0.57 -20.45
CA ILE A 70 -14.23 -1.08 -21.00
C ILE A 70 -14.19 -2.60 -20.90
N ALA A 71 -14.49 -3.18 -19.73
CA ALA A 71 -14.44 -4.63 -19.51
C ALA A 71 -15.41 -5.39 -20.43
N ASP A 72 -16.61 -4.86 -20.64
CA ASP A 72 -17.62 -5.45 -21.54
C ASP A 72 -17.09 -5.58 -22.98
N HIS A 73 -16.33 -4.57 -23.43
CA HIS A 73 -15.84 -4.46 -24.80
C HIS A 73 -14.42 -4.97 -25.00
N LEU A 74 -13.65 -5.19 -23.93
CA LEU A 74 -12.25 -5.59 -24.02
C LEU A 74 -12.09 -6.93 -24.77
N LYS A 75 -13.07 -7.83 -24.67
CA LYS A 75 -13.13 -9.10 -25.41
C LYS A 75 -13.24 -8.94 -26.93
N ASP A 76 -13.73 -7.79 -27.38
CA ASP A 76 -13.96 -7.48 -28.80
C ASP A 76 -12.72 -6.86 -29.47
N PHE A 77 -11.70 -6.50 -28.68
CA PHE A 77 -10.47 -5.89 -29.16
C PHE A 77 -9.25 -6.81 -28.97
N PRO A 78 -8.39 -6.98 -29.99
CA PRO A 78 -7.13 -7.70 -29.81
C PRO A 78 -6.22 -6.90 -28.86
N ILE A 79 -5.69 -7.59 -27.86
CA ILE A 79 -4.62 -7.09 -27.00
C ILE A 79 -3.33 -7.76 -27.45
N TYR A 80 -2.30 -6.94 -27.63
CA TYR A 80 -0.97 -7.37 -27.99
C TYR A 80 -0.12 -7.45 -26.74
N ALA A 81 0.74 -8.45 -26.65
CA ALA A 81 1.72 -8.58 -25.57
C ALA A 81 3.11 -8.76 -26.18
N ASN A 82 4.09 -8.10 -25.59
CA ASN A 82 5.47 -8.45 -25.85
C ASN A 82 5.80 -9.67 -25.00
N ILE A 83 5.95 -10.83 -25.64
CA ILE A 83 6.29 -12.07 -24.95
C ILE A 83 7.80 -12.09 -24.76
N PHE A 84 8.22 -12.20 -23.51
CA PHE A 84 9.62 -12.32 -23.13
C PHE A 84 9.89 -13.72 -22.59
N GLU A 85 11.13 -14.18 -22.70
CA GLU A 85 11.57 -15.38 -21.99
C GLU A 85 11.54 -15.11 -20.46
N ASN A 86 11.34 -16.17 -19.67
CA ASN A 86 11.21 -16.07 -18.20
C ASN A 86 12.41 -15.40 -17.50
N SER A 87 13.54 -15.24 -18.19
CA SER A 87 14.79 -14.65 -17.68
C SER A 87 14.97 -13.17 -17.99
N ILE A 88 14.03 -12.53 -18.69
CA ILE A 88 14.19 -11.13 -19.14
C ILE A 88 13.45 -10.15 -18.23
N ILE A 89 12.28 -10.52 -17.71
CA ILE A 89 11.48 -9.68 -16.82
C ILE A 89 11.35 -10.37 -15.47
N TYR A 90 11.83 -9.72 -14.43
CA TYR A 90 11.68 -10.14 -13.04
C TYR A 90 10.69 -9.22 -12.33
N GLU A 91 9.66 -9.80 -11.74
CA GLU A 91 8.72 -9.11 -10.87
C GLU A 91 9.14 -9.33 -9.41
N PHE A 92 9.06 -8.28 -8.61
CA PHE A 92 9.36 -8.33 -7.18
C PHE A 92 8.13 -7.86 -6.40
N ASP A 93 7.59 -8.75 -5.58
CA ASP A 93 6.49 -8.45 -4.66
C ASP A 93 7.01 -7.84 -3.35
N THR A 94 8.25 -8.14 -2.99
CA THR A 94 8.86 -7.70 -1.74
C THR A 94 10.24 -7.10 -1.95
N PHE A 95 10.65 -6.27 -0.99
CA PHE A 95 11.98 -5.66 -1.03
C PHE A 95 13.09 -6.71 -0.86
N GLU A 96 12.81 -7.80 -0.17
CA GLU A 96 13.72 -8.93 0.00
C GLU A 96 14.00 -9.63 -1.33
N GLN A 97 12.98 -9.86 -2.17
CA GLN A 97 13.19 -10.45 -3.50
C GLN A 97 14.08 -9.58 -4.39
N LEU A 98 13.92 -8.25 -4.30
CA LEU A 98 14.78 -7.30 -5.00
C LEU A 98 16.24 -7.39 -4.51
N ARG A 99 16.47 -7.51 -3.20
CA ARG A 99 17.80 -7.67 -2.60
C ARG A 99 18.47 -8.99 -2.91
N GLU A 100 17.70 -10.07 -3.06
CA GLU A 100 18.22 -11.37 -3.49
C GLU A 100 18.65 -11.33 -4.96
N PHE A 101 17.93 -10.58 -5.79
CA PHE A 101 18.24 -10.42 -7.20
C PHE A 101 19.42 -9.49 -7.47
N ASP A 102 19.47 -8.33 -6.81
CA ASP A 102 20.50 -7.32 -7.00
C ASP A 102 21.23 -7.02 -5.68
N ALA A 103 22.47 -7.51 -5.58
CA ALA A 103 23.32 -7.32 -4.41
C ALA A 103 23.63 -5.84 -4.12
N ALA A 104 23.55 -4.93 -5.11
CA ALA A 104 23.74 -3.51 -4.85
C ALA A 104 22.72 -2.96 -3.83
N TYR A 105 21.49 -3.51 -3.81
CA TYR A 105 20.44 -3.12 -2.86
C TYR A 105 20.66 -3.66 -1.44
N GLN A 106 21.64 -4.54 -1.23
CA GLN A 106 22.06 -5.00 0.09
C GLN A 106 22.93 -3.94 0.78
N ASP A 107 23.84 -3.32 0.01
CA ASP A 107 24.80 -2.34 0.51
C ASP A 107 24.24 -0.91 0.47
N ASP A 108 23.56 -0.54 -0.62
CA ASP A 108 22.98 0.78 -0.82
C ASP A 108 21.64 0.69 -1.55
N SER A 109 20.57 0.75 -0.77
CA SER A 109 19.20 0.79 -1.31
C SER A 109 18.86 2.08 -2.06
N GLN A 110 19.72 3.12 -2.03
CA GLN A 110 19.46 4.49 -2.49
C GLN A 110 18.20 5.12 -1.85
N SER A 111 17.67 4.49 -0.80
CA SER A 111 16.45 4.90 -0.13
C SER A 111 16.79 5.73 1.10
N ARG A 112 16.41 7.00 1.07
CA ARG A 112 16.56 7.92 2.21
C ARG A 112 15.95 7.36 3.49
N ILE A 113 14.85 6.61 3.37
CA ILE A 113 14.15 5.98 4.49
C ILE A 113 15.03 4.91 5.14
N ILE A 114 15.64 4.04 4.34
CA ILE A 114 16.55 3.00 4.82
C ILE A 114 17.76 3.64 5.52
N SER A 115 18.34 4.69 4.93
CA SER A 115 19.44 5.42 5.57
C SER A 115 19.05 5.97 6.94
N ILE A 116 17.85 6.55 7.08
CA ILE A 116 17.35 7.05 8.37
C ILE A 116 17.23 5.91 9.38
N ILE A 117 16.70 4.75 8.98
CA ILE A 117 16.60 3.59 9.87
C ILE A 117 18.00 3.13 10.30
N CYS A 118 18.94 3.06 9.37
CA CYS A 118 20.35 2.74 9.64
C CYS A 118 20.98 3.70 10.66
N ASP A 119 20.78 5.01 10.47
CA ASP A 119 21.30 6.05 11.36
C ASP A 119 20.70 5.93 12.77
N VAL A 120 19.38 5.74 12.87
CA VAL A 120 18.65 5.66 14.14
C VAL A 120 19.08 4.45 14.98
N TYR A 121 19.30 3.30 14.35
CA TYR A 121 19.67 2.06 15.06
C TYR A 121 21.17 1.74 15.05
N ASN A 122 21.96 2.56 14.35
CA ASN A 122 23.39 2.33 14.07
C ASN A 122 23.61 0.92 13.53
N ILE A 123 23.02 0.65 12.37
CA ILE A 123 23.03 -0.65 11.67
C ILE A 123 23.30 -0.48 10.18
N THR A 124 23.59 -1.60 9.51
CA THR A 124 23.64 -1.67 8.05
C THR A 124 22.25 -1.99 7.45
N PRO A 125 22.00 -1.68 6.16
CA PRO A 125 20.71 -2.00 5.53
C PRO A 125 20.35 -3.49 5.59
N LEU A 126 21.36 -4.38 5.58
CA LEU A 126 21.20 -5.84 5.71
C LEU A 126 20.55 -6.28 7.02
N GLU A 127 20.65 -5.50 8.09
CA GLU A 127 20.03 -5.82 9.39
C GLU A 127 18.53 -5.46 9.46
N ILE A 128 17.99 -4.84 8.41
CA ILE A 128 16.57 -4.50 8.27
C ILE A 128 15.88 -5.62 7.50
N SER A 129 14.90 -6.28 8.12
CA SER A 129 14.13 -7.38 7.53
C SER A 129 12.61 -7.17 7.65
N ASP A 130 11.85 -8.08 7.04
CA ASP A 130 10.39 -8.16 7.13
C ASP A 130 9.69 -6.84 6.80
N ILE A 131 10.12 -6.20 5.70
CA ILE A 131 9.52 -4.93 5.29
C ILE A 131 8.13 -5.20 4.72
N GLN A 132 7.10 -4.67 5.38
CA GLN A 132 5.71 -4.90 4.98
C GLN A 132 4.93 -3.60 4.99
N THR A 133 4.16 -3.33 3.94
CA THR A 133 3.26 -2.17 3.92
C THR A 133 2.12 -2.38 4.91
N LEU A 134 1.94 -1.48 5.87
CA LEU A 134 0.95 -1.63 6.96
C LEU A 134 -0.41 -1.04 6.59
N LYS A 135 -0.42 0.11 5.93
CA LYS A 135 -1.63 0.78 5.40
C LYS A 135 -1.25 2.03 4.62
N LYS A 136 -1.92 2.25 3.49
CA LYS A 136 -2.04 3.56 2.85
C LYS A 136 -3.27 4.25 3.44
N GLY A 137 -3.08 5.13 4.41
CA GLY A 137 -4.14 6.03 4.85
C GLY A 137 -4.23 7.24 3.91
N MET A 138 -5.29 8.05 4.02
CA MET A 138 -5.34 9.33 3.28
C MET A 138 -4.24 10.31 3.73
N THR A 139 -3.82 10.21 5.00
CA THR A 139 -2.94 11.20 5.65
C THR A 139 -1.51 10.71 5.88
N ASN A 140 -1.27 9.40 5.89
CA ASN A 140 0.06 8.83 6.16
C ASN A 140 0.23 7.51 5.38
N ASP A 141 1.43 7.33 4.84
CA ASP A 141 1.90 6.02 4.39
C ASP A 141 2.75 5.40 5.49
N SER A 142 2.59 4.11 5.72
CA SER A 142 3.30 3.40 6.79
C SER A 142 3.74 2.01 6.37
N PHE A 143 4.91 1.60 6.86
CA PHE A 143 5.41 0.25 6.72
C PHE A 143 6.02 -0.26 8.03
N LEU A 144 5.88 -1.56 8.22
CA LEU A 144 6.50 -2.34 9.27
C LEU A 144 7.90 -2.75 8.81
N PHE A 145 8.84 -2.79 9.74
CA PHE A 145 10.15 -3.41 9.52
C PHE A 145 10.66 -4.01 10.83
N THR A 146 11.58 -4.96 10.71
CA THR A 146 12.24 -5.62 11.83
C THR A 146 13.71 -5.21 11.87
N VAL A 147 14.21 -4.90 13.08
CA VAL A 147 15.62 -4.74 13.40
C VAL A 147 15.91 -5.53 14.67
N ARG A 148 16.92 -6.40 14.65
CA ARG A 148 17.36 -7.18 15.83
C ARG A 148 16.20 -7.88 16.56
N ASN A 149 15.33 -8.56 15.80
CA ASN A 149 14.13 -9.27 16.29
C ASN A 149 13.08 -8.39 16.99
N LYS A 150 13.13 -7.07 16.79
CA LYS A 150 12.10 -6.13 17.25
C LYS A 150 11.48 -5.45 16.05
N ARG A 151 10.17 -5.25 16.11
CA ARG A 151 9.41 -4.62 15.03
C ARG A 151 9.13 -3.15 15.31
N PHE A 152 9.13 -2.38 14.24
CA PHE A 152 8.94 -0.95 14.27
C PHE A 152 8.07 -0.51 13.10
N VAL A 153 7.37 0.61 13.29
CA VAL A 153 6.60 1.26 12.23
C VAL A 153 7.34 2.51 11.80
N PHE A 154 7.62 2.61 10.51
CA PHE A 154 8.00 3.88 9.91
C PHE A 154 6.73 4.55 9.35
N VAL A 155 6.56 5.84 9.61
CA VAL A 155 5.45 6.63 9.06
C VAL A 155 6.00 7.83 8.33
N MET A 156 5.52 8.03 7.11
CA MET A 156 5.76 9.21 6.31
C MET A 156 4.44 9.97 6.08
N PRO A 157 4.46 11.31 6.19
CA PRO A 157 3.32 12.14 5.86
C PRO A 157 2.80 11.89 4.44
N GLY A 158 1.48 11.85 4.30
CA GLY A 158 0.81 11.88 3.01
C GLY A 158 1.00 13.24 2.33
N ARG A 159 0.96 13.24 1.01
CA ARG A 159 1.10 14.46 0.19
C ARG A 159 0.01 15.48 0.56
N GLY A 160 0.42 16.73 0.79
CA GLY A 160 -0.49 17.84 1.07
C GLY A 160 -0.93 17.98 2.53
N THR A 161 -0.42 17.14 3.44
CA THR A 161 -0.77 17.22 4.87
C THR A 161 -0.08 18.37 5.60
N ASP A 162 0.93 19.00 5.02
CA ASP A 162 1.66 20.14 5.61
C ASP A 162 0.75 21.36 5.83
N ALA A 163 -0.33 21.50 5.03
CA ALA A 163 -1.33 22.54 5.20
C ALA A 163 -2.31 22.26 6.35
N LEU A 164 -2.36 21.03 6.85
CA LEU A 164 -3.33 20.55 7.84
C LEU A 164 -2.69 20.22 9.19
N ILE A 165 -1.41 19.84 9.19
CA ILE A 165 -0.72 19.33 10.37
C ILE A 165 0.55 20.15 10.61
N ASN A 166 0.61 20.84 11.75
CA ASN A 166 1.83 21.50 12.20
C ASN A 166 2.76 20.47 12.86
N ARG A 167 3.82 20.10 12.14
CA ARG A 167 4.79 19.08 12.58
C ARG A 167 5.69 19.53 13.74
N LYS A 168 5.90 20.84 13.89
CA LYS A 168 6.65 21.38 15.04
C LYS A 168 5.84 21.22 16.31
N GLU A 169 4.57 21.60 16.28
CA GLU A 169 3.64 21.38 17.39
C GLU A 169 3.45 19.89 17.71
N GLU A 170 3.38 19.02 16.69
CA GLU A 170 3.35 17.57 16.90
C GLU A 170 4.55 17.09 17.71
N GLY A 171 5.77 17.57 17.39
CA GLY A 171 6.99 17.26 18.13
C GLY A 171 6.99 17.78 19.57
N ASP A 172 6.51 19.01 19.77
CA ASP A 172 6.38 19.62 21.10
C ASP A 172 5.41 18.80 21.98
N VAL A 173 4.29 18.36 21.42
CA VAL A 173 3.32 17.50 22.11
C VAL A 173 3.95 16.18 22.52
N TYR A 174 4.63 15.47 21.61
CA TYR A 174 5.32 14.21 21.97
C TYR A 174 6.34 14.40 23.10
N THR A 175 7.08 15.51 23.07
CA THR A 175 8.06 15.83 24.12
C THR A 175 7.38 16.04 25.48
N GLN A 176 6.26 16.75 25.51
CA GLN A 176 5.53 17.03 26.76
C GLN A 176 4.89 15.78 27.36
N ILE A 177 4.38 14.87 26.53
CA ILE A 177 3.63 13.69 26.99
C ILE A 177 4.47 12.42 27.13
N ASP A 178 5.77 12.45 26.78
CA ASP A 178 6.66 11.27 26.77
C ASP A 178 6.67 10.53 28.13
N THR A 179 6.78 11.30 29.21
CA THR A 179 6.81 10.74 30.58
C THR A 179 5.54 10.01 30.99
N LEU A 180 4.42 10.31 30.33
CA LEU A 180 3.10 9.75 30.63
C LEU A 180 2.91 8.37 30.00
N ARG A 181 3.71 8.04 28.98
CA ARG A 181 3.66 6.75 28.26
C ARG A 181 2.26 6.40 27.73
N ILE A 182 1.49 7.42 27.38
CA ILE A 182 0.15 7.30 26.80
C ILE A 182 0.17 7.24 25.27
N ALA A 183 1.20 7.82 24.64
CA ALA A 183 1.38 7.81 23.20
C ALA A 183 2.30 6.66 22.74
N ASP A 184 2.42 6.50 21.42
CA ASP A 184 3.36 5.57 20.81
C ASP A 184 4.79 5.82 21.33
N SER A 185 5.53 4.75 21.64
CA SER A 185 6.96 4.87 21.95
C SER A 185 7.75 5.25 20.69
N LEU A 186 8.13 6.52 20.59
CA LEU A 186 8.92 7.06 19.49
C LEU A 186 10.42 6.79 19.67
N TYR A 187 11.05 6.39 18.57
CA TYR A 187 12.50 6.20 18.44
C TYR A 187 13.13 7.27 17.57
N TYR A 188 12.32 7.91 16.71
CA TYR A 188 12.73 8.98 15.83
C TYR A 188 11.52 9.83 15.47
N PHE A 189 11.70 11.14 15.45
CA PHE A 189 10.76 12.10 14.87
C PHE A 189 11.54 13.24 14.23
N ASN A 190 11.19 13.60 13.01
CA ASN A 190 11.74 14.76 12.32
C ASN A 190 10.62 15.80 12.11
N PRO A 191 10.67 16.96 12.80
CA PRO A 191 9.64 17.98 12.69
C PRO A 191 9.63 18.72 11.35
N ASP A 192 10.71 18.65 10.57
CA ASP A 192 10.77 19.28 9.24
C ASP A 192 10.17 18.38 8.16
N THR A 193 10.34 17.06 8.26
CA THR A 193 9.81 16.10 7.27
C THR A 193 8.57 15.34 7.72
N GLY A 194 8.21 15.42 9.02
CA GLY A 194 7.16 14.63 9.66
C GLY A 194 7.43 13.12 9.72
N TYR A 195 8.65 12.67 9.40
CA TYR A 195 9.01 11.26 9.46
C TYR A 195 9.11 10.79 10.90
N LYS A 196 8.55 9.61 11.18
CA LYS A 196 8.63 9.01 12.52
C LYS A 196 8.91 7.52 12.47
N ILE A 197 9.59 7.05 13.51
CA ILE A 197 9.76 5.63 13.81
C ILE A 197 9.20 5.37 15.20
N SER A 198 8.27 4.44 15.32
CA SER A 198 7.70 4.02 16.60
C SER A 198 7.78 2.51 16.79
N ARG A 199 7.62 2.05 18.03
CA ARG A 199 7.47 0.63 18.33
C ARG A 199 6.20 0.07 17.69
N PHE A 200 6.29 -1.12 17.10
CA PHE A 200 5.10 -1.90 16.77
C PHE A 200 4.68 -2.76 17.97
N TYR A 201 3.38 -2.76 18.31
CA TYR A 201 2.82 -3.56 19.40
C TYR A 201 2.09 -4.79 18.85
N ASP A 202 2.69 -5.96 19.09
CA ASP A 202 2.08 -7.26 18.77
C ASP A 202 0.71 -7.44 19.41
N GLY A 203 -0.27 -7.86 18.60
CA GLY A 203 -1.64 -8.10 19.07
C GLY A 203 -2.48 -6.84 19.29
N ALA A 204 -1.91 -5.65 19.12
CA ALA A 204 -2.68 -4.42 19.14
C ALA A 204 -3.70 -4.42 17.99
N LYS A 205 -4.94 -4.04 18.30
CA LYS A 205 -6.01 -3.90 17.32
C LYS A 205 -6.59 -2.50 17.41
N PRO A 206 -6.86 -1.84 16.27
CA PRO A 206 -7.61 -0.60 16.29
C PRO A 206 -9.01 -0.89 16.84
N ILE A 207 -9.46 -0.03 17.75
CA ILE A 207 -10.82 -0.07 18.27
C ILE A 207 -11.76 0.31 17.12
N THR A 208 -12.80 -0.48 16.90
CA THR A 208 -13.83 -0.21 15.90
C THR A 208 -15.15 0.15 16.56
N TYR A 209 -16.13 0.58 15.77
CA TYR A 209 -17.47 0.87 16.26
C TYR A 209 -18.13 -0.35 16.93
N ASP A 210 -17.79 -1.57 16.50
CA ASP A 210 -18.36 -2.81 17.02
C ASP A 210 -17.82 -3.18 18.42
N ASP A 211 -16.74 -2.54 18.87
CA ASP A 211 -16.20 -2.71 20.23
C ASP A 211 -17.01 -1.88 21.27
N TYR A 212 -17.90 -0.99 20.82
CA TYR A 212 -18.86 -0.26 21.66
C TYR A 212 -20.08 -1.16 22.00
N PRO A 213 -20.67 -1.08 23.21
CA PRO A 213 -20.50 -0.05 24.21
C PRO A 213 -19.68 -0.48 25.41
N THR A 214 -19.01 -1.64 25.43
CA THR A 214 -18.25 -2.11 26.61
C THR A 214 -17.11 -1.14 26.91
N PRO A 215 -17.30 -0.11 27.76
CA PRO A 215 -16.23 0.80 28.03
C PRO A 215 -15.42 0.02 29.04
N SER A 216 -14.38 -0.69 28.61
CA SER A 216 -13.39 -1.11 29.60
C SER A 216 -13.08 0.13 30.44
N GLU A 217 -13.12 0.04 31.77
CA GLU A 217 -12.92 1.18 32.67
C GLU A 217 -11.68 2.01 32.26
N SER A 218 -10.71 1.32 31.67
CA SER A 218 -9.52 1.84 30.99
C SER A 218 -9.78 2.97 29.97
N TYR A 219 -10.85 2.95 29.17
CA TYR A 219 -11.11 4.00 28.17
C TYR A 219 -11.55 5.32 28.80
N ALA A 220 -12.47 5.27 29.76
CA ALA A 220 -12.93 6.44 30.47
C ALA A 220 -11.77 7.08 31.24
N THR A 221 -10.94 6.25 31.89
CA THR A 221 -9.71 6.71 32.54
C THR A 221 -8.74 7.35 31.56
N TYR A 222 -8.53 6.75 30.39
CA TYR A 222 -7.61 7.28 29.37
C TYR A 222 -8.05 8.66 28.84
N ILE A 223 -9.34 8.82 28.51
CA ILE A 223 -9.90 10.11 28.07
C ILE A 223 -9.83 11.15 29.20
N GLN A 224 -10.12 10.76 30.45
CA GLN A 224 -10.00 11.65 31.60
C GLN A 224 -8.55 12.13 31.80
N VAL A 225 -7.55 11.25 31.65
CA VAL A 225 -6.14 11.63 31.73
C VAL A 225 -5.79 12.65 30.64
N ILE A 226 -6.21 12.41 29.38
CA ILE A 226 -5.99 13.37 28.29
C ILE A 226 -6.65 14.71 28.60
N PHE A 227 -7.90 14.69 29.06
CA PHE A 227 -8.64 15.91 29.39
C PHE A 227 -7.97 16.69 30.54
N MET A 228 -7.51 16.00 31.59
CA MET A 228 -6.80 16.64 32.70
C MET A 228 -5.45 17.24 32.27
N LEU A 229 -4.75 16.63 31.31
CA LEU A 229 -3.51 17.20 30.76
C LEU A 229 -3.79 18.49 29.99
N ILE A 230 -4.81 18.48 29.13
CA ILE A 230 -5.22 19.67 28.39
C ILE A 230 -5.60 20.80 29.36
N MET A 231 -6.31 20.48 30.44
CA MET A 231 -6.77 21.48 31.42
C MET A 231 -5.67 22.00 32.36
N ASN A 232 -4.55 21.30 32.53
CA ASN A 232 -3.42 21.74 33.38
C ASN A 232 -2.28 22.40 32.58
N LEU A 233 -2.34 22.35 31.25
CA LEU A 233 -1.39 23.04 30.35
C LEU A 233 -1.80 24.50 30.04
N TYR A 234 -2.89 24.99 30.63
CA TYR A 234 -3.39 26.37 30.60
C TYR A 234 -3.62 26.88 32.03
#